data_AF-A0A7S0LK47-F1
#
_entry.id   AF-A0A7S0LK47-F1
#
_cell.length_a   1.000
_cell.length_b   1.000
_cell.length_c   1.000
_cell.angle_alpha   90.00
_cell.angle_beta   90.00
_cell.angle_gamma   90.00
#
_symmetry.space_group_name_H-M   'P 1'
#
loop_
_entity.id
_entity.type
_entity.pdbx_description
1 polymer ?
#
loop_
_entity_poly.entity_id
_entity_poly.type
_entity_poly.pdbx_seq_one_letter_code
_entity_poly.pdbx_strand_id
1 'polypeptide(L)'
;EAPSAARSGRPPSAAGTRRRTVGEAFRSDLGRLMAHLRQTSKNYVRCLKPNQSLEPAKWDGSFMSHQFEYSGLMEVALIRKEGFAHHRNLTGFLGYYSICTRTRGQRREAWREASPGWQRARVETLLVEAGGGAPLPPPKLG
;
A
#
# COMPACT_ATOMS: atom_id res chain seq x y z
N GLU A 1 -49.73 -6.47 -69.12
CA GLU A 1 -48.47 -6.75 -68.42
C GLU A 1 -48.71 -6.62 -66.91
N ALA A 2 -48.53 -7.70 -66.16
CA ALA A 2 -48.38 -7.65 -64.69
C ALA A 2 -46.93 -8.06 -64.39
N PRO A 3 -46.30 -7.57 -63.31
CA PRO A 3 -46.38 -8.26 -62.01
C PRO A 3 -46.47 -7.27 -60.82
N SER A 4 -47.25 -7.51 -59.75
CA SER A 4 -47.09 -8.47 -58.65
C SER A 4 -46.51 -7.84 -57.37
N ALA A 5 -47.06 -8.34 -56.26
CA ALA A 5 -46.49 -8.40 -54.91
C ALA A 5 -46.72 -7.23 -53.95
N ALA A 6 -47.80 -7.41 -53.17
CA ALA A 6 -47.89 -7.00 -51.79
C ALA A 6 -46.60 -7.27 -50.99
N ARG A 7 -46.19 -6.32 -50.15
CA ARG A 7 -45.44 -6.64 -48.93
C ARG A 7 -46.01 -5.83 -47.78
N SER A 8 -46.80 -6.55 -46.98
CA SER A 8 -47.19 -6.19 -45.63
C SER A 8 -45.99 -5.66 -44.86
N GLY A 9 -46.12 -4.44 -44.33
CA GLY A 9 -45.19 -3.90 -43.34
C GLY A 9 -45.20 -4.80 -42.11
N ARG A 10 -44.16 -5.63 -41.99
CA ARG A 10 -43.88 -6.37 -40.76
C ARG A 10 -43.71 -5.32 -39.65
N PRO A 11 -44.46 -5.38 -38.54
CA PRO A 11 -44.17 -4.51 -37.41
C PRO A 11 -42.71 -4.75 -37.02
N PRO A 12 -41.93 -3.72 -36.66
CA PRO A 12 -40.57 -3.93 -36.17
C PRO A 12 -40.71 -4.90 -34.99
N SER A 13 -40.27 -6.15 -35.19
CA SER A 13 -40.29 -7.14 -34.13
C SER A 13 -39.55 -6.49 -32.98
N ALA A 14 -40.27 -6.25 -31.87
CA ALA A 14 -39.73 -5.71 -30.65
C ALA A 14 -38.31 -6.27 -30.51
N ALA A 15 -37.30 -5.41 -30.69
CA ALA A 15 -35.91 -5.79 -30.74
C ALA A 15 -35.67 -6.52 -29.42
N GLY A 16 -35.75 -7.86 -29.50
CA GLY A 16 -35.90 -8.68 -28.32
C GLY A 16 -34.70 -8.37 -27.47
N THR A 17 -34.92 -7.80 -26.29
CA THR A 17 -33.89 -7.48 -25.31
C THR A 17 -32.92 -8.64 -25.32
N ARG A 18 -31.77 -8.44 -25.95
CA ARG A 18 -30.80 -9.52 -26.19
C ARG A 18 -30.56 -10.12 -24.82
N ARG A 19 -30.94 -11.39 -24.65
CA ARG A 19 -30.85 -12.04 -23.34
C ARG A 19 -29.44 -11.85 -22.84
N ARG A 20 -29.32 -11.20 -21.68
CA ARG A 20 -28.05 -10.86 -21.07
C ARG A 20 -27.22 -12.12 -20.93
N THR A 21 -26.00 -12.10 -21.44
CA THR A 21 -25.10 -13.25 -21.32
C THR A 21 -24.56 -13.37 -19.89
N VAL A 22 -24.12 -14.57 -19.51
CA VAL A 22 -23.43 -14.77 -18.21
C VAL A 22 -22.19 -13.87 -18.10
N GLY A 23 -21.46 -13.66 -19.20
CA GLY A 23 -20.30 -12.75 -19.22
C GLY A 23 -20.67 -11.29 -18.96
N GLU A 24 -21.79 -10.80 -19.52
CA GLU A 24 -22.30 -9.45 -19.25
C GLU A 24 -22.82 -9.29 -17.81
N ALA A 25 -23.35 -10.36 -17.21
CA ALA A 25 -23.69 -10.40 -15.79
C ALA A 25 -22.43 -10.27 -14.93
N PHE A 26 -21.47 -11.17 -15.14
CA PHE A 26 -20.22 -11.20 -14.38
C PHE A 26 -19.43 -9.88 -14.49
N ARG A 27 -19.32 -9.29 -15.68
CA ARG A 27 -18.62 -8.01 -15.87
C ARG A 27 -19.24 -6.88 -15.05
N SER A 28 -20.57 -6.83 -14.99
CA SER A 28 -21.27 -5.83 -14.18
C SER A 28 -21.06 -6.05 -12.70
N ASP A 29 -21.08 -7.31 -12.25
CA ASP A 29 -20.90 -7.64 -10.84
C ASP A 29 -19.46 -7.36 -10.40
N LEU A 30 -18.47 -7.68 -11.24
CA LEU A 30 -17.07 -7.28 -11.04
C LEU A 30 -16.92 -5.76 -11.00
N GLY A 31 -17.62 -5.02 -11.87
CA GLY A 31 -17.62 -3.56 -11.87
C GLY A 31 -18.11 -2.96 -10.55
N ARG A 32 -19.23 -3.50 -10.02
CA ARG A 32 -19.78 -3.12 -8.71
C ARG A 32 -18.81 -3.44 -7.57
N LEU A 33 -18.23 -4.63 -7.56
CA LEU A 33 -17.23 -5.03 -6.57
C LEU A 33 -16.04 -4.08 -6.57
N MET A 34 -15.48 -3.77 -7.74
CA MET A 34 -14.33 -2.87 -7.86
C MET A 34 -14.65 -1.44 -7.42
N ALA A 35 -15.88 -0.97 -7.63
CA ALA A 35 -16.31 0.33 -7.12
C ALA A 35 -16.29 0.37 -5.59
N HIS A 36 -16.78 -0.69 -4.93
CA HIS A 36 -16.74 -0.78 -3.47
C HIS A 36 -15.30 -0.90 -2.94
N LEU A 37 -14.47 -1.79 -3.51
CA LEU A 37 -13.08 -1.96 -3.08
C LEU A 37 -12.20 -0.73 -3.27
N ARG A 38 -12.57 0.20 -4.16
CA ARG A 38 -11.86 1.48 -4.33
C ARG A 38 -12.15 2.48 -3.20
N GLN A 39 -13.24 2.30 -2.45
CA GLN A 39 -13.65 3.19 -1.37
C GLN A 39 -13.10 2.75 0.00
N THR A 40 -12.38 1.63 0.06
CA THR A 40 -11.87 1.06 1.32
C THR A 40 -10.34 1.09 1.39
N SER A 41 -9.79 0.96 2.60
CA SER A 41 -8.37 0.69 2.81
C SER A 41 -8.04 -0.75 2.42
N LYS A 42 -7.06 -0.93 1.53
CA LYS A 42 -6.74 -2.26 0.97
C LYS A 42 -5.63 -2.94 1.76
N ASN A 43 -5.87 -4.19 2.10
CA ASN A 43 -4.87 -5.11 2.60
C ASN A 43 -4.72 -6.26 1.58
N TYR A 44 -3.48 -6.65 1.29
CA TYR A 44 -3.19 -7.67 0.28
C TYR A 44 -2.56 -8.89 0.94
N VAL A 45 -3.14 -10.07 0.71
CA VAL A 45 -2.58 -11.36 1.12
C VAL A 45 -2.30 -12.18 -0.13
N ARG A 46 -1.08 -12.71 -0.25
CA ARG A 46 -0.69 -13.63 -1.34
C ARG A 46 -0.54 -15.03 -0.75
N CYS A 47 -1.33 -15.97 -1.24
CA CYS A 47 -1.23 -17.37 -0.87
C CYS A 47 -0.26 -18.07 -1.82
N LEU A 48 0.68 -18.84 -1.29
CA LEU A 48 1.69 -19.58 -2.04
C LEU A 48 1.59 -21.06 -1.72
N LYS A 49 1.65 -21.91 -2.75
CA LYS A 49 1.58 -23.37 -2.60
C LYS A 49 3.01 -23.95 -2.56
N PRO A 50 3.48 -24.55 -1.46
CA PRO A 50 4.90 -24.86 -1.28
C PRO A 50 5.44 -25.95 -2.22
N ASN A 51 4.57 -26.84 -2.71
CA ASN A 51 4.90 -27.91 -3.65
C ASN A 51 3.67 -28.31 -4.46
N GLN A 52 3.84 -28.87 -5.66
CA GLN A 52 2.72 -29.30 -6.51
C GLN A 52 1.96 -30.52 -5.96
N SER A 53 2.67 -31.42 -5.28
CA SER A 53 2.18 -32.70 -4.75
C SER A 53 1.21 -32.60 -3.56
N LEU A 54 0.98 -31.39 -3.02
CA LEU A 54 0.15 -31.15 -1.82
C LEU A 54 0.64 -31.88 -0.56
N GLU A 55 1.94 -32.16 -0.50
CA GLU A 55 2.54 -32.82 0.65
C GLU A 55 2.86 -31.81 1.75
N PRO A 56 2.57 -32.11 3.03
CA PRO A 56 2.96 -31.27 4.14
C PRO A 56 4.49 -31.23 4.27
N ALA A 57 5.03 -30.12 4.76
CA ALA A 57 6.46 -29.92 5.05
C ALA A 57 7.44 -30.12 3.87
N LYS A 58 6.95 -30.21 2.63
CA LYS A 58 7.79 -30.29 1.43
C LYS A 58 7.89 -28.93 0.74
N TRP A 59 9.13 -28.47 0.49
CA TRP A 59 9.43 -27.21 -0.18
C TRP A 59 10.02 -27.47 -1.57
N ASP A 60 9.40 -26.89 -2.60
CA ASP A 60 9.91 -26.89 -3.98
C ASP A 60 10.35 -25.47 -4.36
N GLY A 61 11.65 -25.25 -4.42
CA GLY A 61 12.23 -23.94 -4.70
C GLY A 61 11.98 -23.44 -6.13
N SER A 62 11.97 -24.33 -7.12
CA SER A 62 11.69 -23.95 -8.52
C SER A 62 10.23 -23.52 -8.67
N PHE A 63 9.33 -24.32 -8.13
CA PHE A 63 7.90 -23.98 -8.11
C PHE A 63 7.64 -22.68 -7.37
N MET A 64 8.26 -22.47 -6.20
CA MET A 64 8.10 -21.23 -5.44
C MET A 64 8.67 -20.01 -6.16
N SER A 65 9.80 -20.15 -6.86
CA SER A 65 10.40 -19.07 -7.66
C SER A 65 9.45 -18.60 -8.77
N HIS A 66 8.84 -19.54 -9.51
CA HIS A 66 7.84 -19.18 -10.52
C HIS A 66 6.61 -18.48 -9.90
N GLN A 67 6.15 -18.92 -8.72
CA GLN A 67 5.04 -18.24 -8.04
C GLN A 67 5.37 -16.82 -7.64
N PHE A 68 6.60 -16.59 -7.17
CA PHE A 68 7.05 -15.26 -6.82
C PHE A 68 7.04 -14.30 -8.02
N GLU A 69 7.43 -14.79 -9.19
CA GLU A 69 7.44 -14.02 -10.44
C GLU A 69 6.02 -13.72 -10.94
N TYR A 70 5.18 -14.75 -11.21
CA TYR A 70 3.85 -14.48 -11.77
C TYR A 70 2.90 -13.77 -10.79
N SER A 71 3.13 -13.87 -9.48
CA SER A 71 2.30 -13.18 -8.47
C SER A 71 2.70 -11.71 -8.26
N GLY A 72 3.79 -11.27 -8.90
CA GLY A 72 4.30 -9.91 -8.79
C GLY A 72 5.06 -9.63 -7.49
N LEU A 73 5.44 -10.67 -6.73
CA LEU A 73 6.04 -10.49 -5.40
C LEU A 73 7.46 -9.94 -5.50
N MET A 74 8.22 -10.34 -6.53
CA MET A 74 9.57 -9.80 -6.74
C MET A 74 9.52 -8.35 -7.22
N GLU A 75 8.61 -8.04 -8.12
CA GLU A 75 8.38 -6.71 -8.68
C GLU A 75 7.96 -5.75 -7.56
N VAL A 76 7.06 -6.16 -6.66
CA VAL A 76 6.69 -5.36 -5.49
C VAL A 76 7.88 -5.12 -4.57
N ALA A 77 8.74 -6.13 -4.37
CA ALA A 77 9.95 -5.96 -3.56
C ALA A 77 10.95 -5.00 -4.22
N LEU A 78 11.12 -5.09 -5.54
CA LEU A 78 12.00 -4.23 -6.33
C LEU A 78 11.53 -2.78 -6.32
N ILE A 79 10.25 -2.52 -6.60
CA ILE A 79 9.66 -1.16 -6.56
C ILE A 79 9.86 -0.54 -5.18
N ARG A 80 9.66 -1.31 -4.10
CA ARG A 80 9.89 -0.83 -2.74
C ARG A 80 11.37 -0.51 -2.49
N LYS A 81 12.27 -1.35 -2.99
CA LYS A 81 13.73 -1.19 -2.85
C LYS A 81 14.26 0.03 -3.61
N GLU A 82 13.71 0.32 -4.79
CA GLU A 82 14.07 1.52 -5.58
C GLU A 82 13.64 2.81 -4.88
N GLY A 83 12.65 2.75 -4.01
CA GLY A 83 12.31 3.82 -3.08
C GLY A 83 13.10 3.78 -1.76
N PHE A 84 12.60 4.49 -0.75
CA PHE A 84 13.13 4.46 0.61
C PHE A 84 12.38 3.45 1.47
N ALA A 85 12.59 2.15 1.18
CA ALA A 85 11.89 1.04 1.86
C ALA A 85 12.00 1.10 3.40
N HIS A 86 13.15 1.57 3.90
CA HIS A 86 13.41 1.71 5.33
C HIS A 86 13.24 3.16 5.78
N HIS A 87 12.20 3.39 6.58
CA HIS A 87 11.96 4.66 7.25
C HIS A 87 11.79 4.39 8.75
N ARG A 88 12.50 5.16 9.58
CA ARG A 88 12.34 5.16 11.03
C ARG A 88 12.26 6.62 11.49
N ASN A 89 11.53 6.87 12.57
CA ASN A 89 11.61 8.16 13.24
C ASN A 89 13.04 8.39 13.77
N LEU A 90 13.42 9.66 13.95
CA LEU A 90 14.77 10.03 14.38
C LEU A 90 15.16 9.34 15.70
N THR A 91 14.20 9.26 16.62
CA THR A 91 14.41 8.70 17.96
C THR A 91 14.70 7.20 17.90
N GLY A 92 13.93 6.44 17.12
CA GLY A 92 14.16 5.02 16.87
C GLY A 92 15.40 4.75 16.02
N PHE A 93 15.74 5.64 15.10
CA PHE A 93 16.99 5.56 14.33
C PHE A 93 18.21 5.68 15.26
N LEU A 94 18.26 6.72 16.10
CA LEU A 94 19.36 6.94 17.05
C LEU A 94 19.47 5.81 18.08
N GLY A 95 18.33 5.30 18.56
CA GLY A 95 18.32 4.13 19.45
C GLY A 95 18.92 2.89 18.79
N TYR A 96 18.48 2.57 17.57
CA TYR A 96 18.94 1.40 16.80
C TYR A 96 20.43 1.47 16.44
N TYR A 97 20.91 2.63 15.99
CA TYR A 97 22.31 2.83 15.59
C TYR A 97 23.21 3.36 16.71
N SER A 98 22.75 3.34 17.97
CA SER A 98 23.51 3.87 19.11
C SER A 98 24.88 3.20 19.30
N ILE A 99 25.02 1.95 18.89
CA ILE A 99 26.30 1.21 18.90
C ILE A 99 27.30 1.74 17.86
N CYS A 100 26.81 2.27 16.74
CA CYS A 100 27.63 2.88 15.69
C CYS A 100 28.08 4.31 16.04
N THR A 101 27.43 4.96 17.02
CA THR A 101 27.82 6.30 17.49
C THR A 101 29.00 6.20 18.47
N ARG A 102 30.19 6.57 17.99
CA ARG A 102 31.51 6.29 18.58
C ARG A 102 31.84 7.03 19.90
N THR A 103 30.89 7.75 20.52
CA THR A 103 31.20 8.54 21.73
C THR A 103 30.19 8.30 22.85
N ARG A 104 30.68 7.81 24.00
CA ARG A 104 29.90 7.48 25.21
C ARG A 104 29.14 8.70 25.78
N GLY A 105 29.63 9.93 25.54
CA GLY A 105 28.96 11.19 25.92
C GLY A 105 27.77 11.56 25.01
N GLN A 106 27.94 11.43 23.70
CA GLN A 106 26.91 11.78 22.71
C GLN A 106 25.69 10.86 22.76
N ARG A 107 25.85 9.58 23.17
CA ARG A 107 24.70 8.69 23.40
C ARG A 107 23.73 9.26 24.42
N ARG A 108 24.21 9.80 25.55
CA ARG A 108 23.34 10.34 26.61
C ARG A 108 22.67 11.66 26.23
N GLU A 109 23.27 12.43 25.35
CA GLU A 109 22.70 13.68 24.83
C GLU A 109 21.72 13.41 23.68
N ALA A 110 22.08 12.56 22.72
CA ALA A 110 21.19 12.13 21.63
C ALA A 110 19.91 11.46 22.15
N TRP A 111 20.00 10.62 23.20
CA TRP A 111 18.81 10.09 23.88
C TRP A 111 18.00 11.17 24.61
N ARG A 112 18.65 12.20 25.17
CA ARG A 112 17.97 13.34 25.81
C ARG A 112 17.22 14.19 24.79
N GLU A 113 17.83 14.49 23.65
CA GLU A 113 17.23 15.28 22.56
C GLU A 113 16.14 14.52 21.79
N ALA A 114 16.30 13.20 21.67
CA ALA A 114 15.32 12.32 21.07
C ALA A 114 14.12 11.99 21.99
N SER A 115 14.11 12.44 23.25
CA SER A 115 12.96 12.19 24.13
C SER A 115 11.75 13.00 23.65
N PRO A 116 10.53 12.42 23.63
CA PRO A 116 9.31 13.15 23.25
C PRO A 116 9.09 14.43 24.06
N GLY A 117 9.52 14.45 25.33
CA GLY A 117 9.44 15.64 26.18
C GLY A 117 10.38 16.75 25.74
N TRP A 118 11.59 16.42 25.27
CA TRP A 118 12.55 17.41 24.78
C TRP A 118 12.13 17.97 23.42
N GLN A 119 11.63 17.12 22.51
CA GLN A 119 11.14 17.56 21.20
C GLN A 119 9.96 18.53 21.32
N ARG A 120 9.02 18.26 22.23
CA ARG A 120 7.90 19.19 22.52
C ARG A 120 8.38 20.52 23.07
N ALA A 121 9.24 20.50 24.10
CA ALA A 121 9.77 21.71 24.70
C ALA A 121 10.61 22.54 23.71
N ARG A 122 11.35 21.88 22.81
CA ARG A 122 12.11 22.53 21.73
C ARG A 122 11.19 23.24 20.73
N VAL A 123 10.08 22.62 20.33
CA VAL A 123 9.09 23.23 19.44
C VAL A 123 8.40 24.43 20.12
N GLU A 124 8.04 24.32 21.40
CA GLU A 124 7.49 25.44 22.17
C GLU A 124 8.46 26.61 22.26
N THR A 125 9.76 26.33 22.45
CA THR A 125 10.79 27.38 22.53
C THR A 125 10.96 28.09 21.18
N LEU A 126 10.99 27.33 20.07
CA LEU A 126 11.08 27.89 18.72
C LEU A 126 9.84 28.73 18.36
N LEU A 127 8.65 28.35 18.84
CA LEU A 127 7.42 29.14 18.67
C LEU A 127 7.50 30.49 19.43
N VAL A 128 8.12 30.51 20.62
CA VAL A 128 8.37 31.73 21.39
C VAL A 128 9.42 32.63 20.71
N GLU A 129 10.49 32.04 20.17
CA GLU A 129 11.53 32.77 19.41
C GLU A 129 10.97 33.37 18.11
N ALA A 130 10.11 32.63 17.40
CA ALA A 130 9.42 33.14 16.20
C ALA A 130 8.46 34.30 16.51
N GLY A 131 8.00 34.43 17.75
CA GLY A 131 7.21 35.56 18.25
C GLY A 131 8.03 36.79 18.67
N GLY A 132 9.36 36.80 18.47
CA GLY A 132 10.24 37.91 18.86
C GLY A 132 10.68 37.90 20.33
N GLY A 133 10.45 36.80 21.05
CA GLY A 133 10.96 36.59 22.40
C GLY A 133 12.46 36.27 22.41
N ALA A 134 13.17 36.66 23.48
CA ALA A 134 14.57 36.31 23.65
C ALA A 134 14.74 34.77 23.77
N PRO A 135 15.79 34.18 23.15
CA PRO A 135 16.00 32.75 23.17
C PRO A 135 16.17 32.24 24.60
N LEU A 136 15.27 31.34 25.03
CA LEU A 136 15.33 30.72 26.35
C LEU A 136 16.41 29.63 26.36
N PRO A 137 17.18 29.48 27.45
CA PRO A 137 18.12 28.39 27.58
C PRO A 137 17.38 27.04 27.50
N PRO A 138 18.02 25.99 26.95
CA PRO A 138 17.38 24.69 26.81
C PRO A 138 16.87 24.19 28.18
N PRO A 139 15.68 23.55 28.21
CA PRO A 139 15.07 23.10 29.45
C PRO A 139 15.99 22.11 30.16
N LYS A 140 16.33 22.41 31.42
CA LYS A 140 17.03 21.47 32.30
C LYS A 140 16.00 20.48 32.85
N LEU A 141 15.91 19.31 32.21
CA LEU A 141 15.15 18.19 32.79
C LEU A 141 15.98 17.62 33.96
N GLY A 142 15.40 17.66 35.17
CA GLY A 142 15.93 17.01 36.37
C GLY A 142 15.91 15.49 36.29
#